data_AF-A0A6N3EAZ0-F1
#
_entry.id   AF-A0A6N3EAZ0-F1
#
_cell.length_a   1.000
_cell.length_b   1.000
_cell.length_c   1.000
_cell.angle_alpha   90.00
_cell.angle_beta   90.00
_cell.angle_gamma   90.00
#
_symmetry.space_group_name_H-M   'P 1'
#
loop_
_entity.id
_entity.type
_entity.pdbx_description
1 polymer ?
#
loop_
_entity_poly.entity_id
_entity_poly.type
_entity_poly.pdbx_seq_one_letter_code
_entity_poly.pdbx_strand_id
1 'polypeptide(L)'
;MKSVVLCEGPDDLWFIAYYLYKCAGWDRCRQPKEMWRNYEIGLLNPKQQVEYLQKGNDGTAIWAVGGKDNFQRPISTLFDKFISNFPFDPIESIVIVRDRDNDTIEIALSQIQKWFPFELKLANKQTVKYETEIDGYEVKVLITPVVIPFFEEGAIETILMNAIAEDGAEGKAVVEGAKEYICSLAESLNVREKYLSHERLLLKAKYAATIAVTNPGHSTGVFQNLVMSCPWETSAHVKEHFDIVLKAITG
;
A
#
# COMPACT_ATOMS: atom_id res chain seq x y z
N MET A 1 -20.75 -0.51 0.28
CA MET A 1 -19.71 -1.34 0.90
C MET A 1 -18.74 -0.49 1.69
N LYS A 2 -18.28 -0.96 2.86
CA LYS A 2 -17.16 -0.36 3.60
C LYS A 2 -15.91 -1.23 3.54
N SER A 3 -14.78 -0.65 3.15
CA SER A 3 -13.51 -1.36 3.08
C SER A 3 -12.36 -0.60 3.72
N VAL A 4 -11.38 -1.34 4.24
CA VAL A 4 -10.14 -0.79 4.80
C VAL A 4 -8.95 -1.37 4.07
N VAL A 5 -8.08 -0.52 3.53
CA VAL A 5 -6.79 -0.91 2.95
C VAL A 5 -5.70 -0.54 3.94
N LEU A 6 -5.09 -1.52 4.59
CA LEU A 6 -3.91 -1.31 5.43
C LEU A 6 -2.65 -1.32 4.55
N CYS A 7 -1.76 -0.35 4.74
CA CYS A 7 -0.47 -0.29 4.05
C CYS A 7 0.65 0.14 4.99
N GLU A 8 1.91 -0.08 4.62
CA GLU A 8 3.06 0.15 5.50
C GLU A 8 3.24 1.62 5.86
N GLY A 9 3.30 2.48 4.85
CA GLY A 9 3.65 3.89 5.03
C GLY A 9 2.87 4.88 4.16
N PRO A 10 3.17 6.17 4.33
CA PRO A 10 2.51 7.24 3.56
C PRO A 10 2.72 7.14 2.05
N ASP A 11 3.88 6.68 1.58
CA ASP A 11 4.17 6.53 0.15
C ASP A 11 3.18 5.53 -0.49
N ASP A 12 2.98 4.37 0.16
CA ASP A 12 2.00 3.37 -0.27
C ASP A 12 0.58 3.93 -0.26
N LEU A 13 0.21 4.62 0.82
CA LEU A 13 -1.11 5.23 0.97
C LEU A 13 -1.40 6.20 -0.18
N TRP A 14 -0.46 7.09 -0.49
CA TRP A 14 -0.64 8.07 -1.56
C TRP A 14 -0.71 7.40 -2.93
N PHE A 15 0.07 6.35 -3.16
CA PHE A 15 0.04 5.63 -4.42
C PHE A 15 -1.25 4.82 -4.60
N ILE A 16 -1.72 4.13 -3.56
CA ILE A 16 -3.00 3.42 -3.58
C ILE A 16 -4.13 4.42 -3.83
N ALA A 17 -4.14 5.55 -3.11
CA ALA A 17 -5.16 6.59 -3.28
C ALA A 17 -5.17 7.15 -4.72
N TYR A 18 -3.99 7.43 -5.26
CA TYR A 18 -3.82 7.81 -6.66
C TYR A 18 -4.41 6.78 -7.62
N TYR A 19 -4.03 5.52 -7.44
CA TYR A 19 -4.41 4.45 -8.35
C TYR A 19 -5.93 4.25 -8.38
N LEU A 20 -6.56 4.25 -7.20
CA LEU A 20 -8.02 4.15 -7.08
C LEU A 20 -8.74 5.34 -7.70
N TYR A 21 -8.21 6.55 -7.53
CA TYR A 21 -8.74 7.76 -8.16
C TYR A 21 -8.65 7.68 -9.69
N LYS A 22 -7.47 7.37 -10.24
CA LYS A 22 -7.24 7.37 -11.69
C LYS A 22 -7.90 6.20 -12.42
N CYS A 23 -7.84 4.99 -11.87
CA CYS A 23 -8.36 3.80 -12.54
C CYS A 23 -9.86 3.59 -12.36
N ALA A 24 -10.43 4.09 -11.26
CA ALA A 24 -11.79 3.75 -10.88
C ALA A 24 -12.63 4.93 -10.35
N GLY A 25 -12.10 6.15 -10.33
CA GLY A 25 -12.88 7.34 -9.93
C GLY A 25 -13.24 7.37 -8.45
N TRP A 26 -12.41 6.80 -7.58
CA TRP A 26 -12.54 6.98 -6.14
C TRP A 26 -12.04 8.37 -5.74
N ASP A 27 -12.95 9.23 -5.27
CA ASP A 27 -12.62 10.59 -4.86
C ASP A 27 -12.36 10.67 -3.35
N ARG A 28 -11.63 11.70 -2.91
CA ARG A 28 -11.52 12.00 -1.47
C ARG A 28 -12.91 12.21 -0.87
N CYS A 29 -13.20 11.46 0.19
CA CYS A 29 -14.47 11.57 0.90
C CYS A 29 -14.55 12.94 1.59
N ARG A 30 -15.58 13.73 1.23
CA ARG A 30 -15.78 15.07 1.80
C ARG A 30 -16.38 15.03 3.20
N GLN A 31 -17.14 13.98 3.50
CA GLN A 31 -17.85 13.80 4.77
C GLN A 31 -17.54 12.42 5.38
N PRO A 32 -16.27 12.15 5.71
CA PRO A 32 -15.87 10.84 6.25
C PRO A 32 -16.60 10.52 7.55
N LYS A 33 -16.92 11.53 8.36
CA LYS A 33 -17.67 11.37 9.61
C LYS A 33 -19.11 10.89 9.42
N GLU A 34 -19.72 11.14 8.27
CA GLU A 34 -21.07 10.64 8.00
C GLU A 34 -21.03 9.18 7.55
N MET A 35 -20.09 8.85 6.66
CA MET A 35 -19.91 7.49 6.15
C MET A 35 -19.36 6.52 7.21
N TRP A 36 -18.41 6.98 8.03
CA TRP A 36 -17.70 6.18 9.04
C TRP A 36 -18.16 6.50 10.48
N ARG A 37 -19.39 7.03 10.64
CA ARG A 37 -19.86 7.59 11.92
C ARG A 37 -19.75 6.64 13.13
N ASN A 38 -19.94 5.35 12.89
CA ASN A 38 -19.98 4.35 13.97
C ASN A 38 -18.56 4.00 14.45
N TYR A 39 -17.55 4.14 13.59
CA TYR A 39 -16.17 3.83 13.92
C TYR A 39 -15.19 4.63 13.05
N GLU A 40 -14.72 5.76 13.58
CA GLU A 40 -13.68 6.56 12.96
C GLU A 40 -12.30 5.97 13.30
N ILE A 41 -11.43 5.82 12.29
CA ILE A 41 -10.06 5.36 12.51
C ILE A 41 -9.28 6.47 13.23
N GLY A 42 -9.04 6.27 14.52
CA GLY A 42 -8.14 7.10 15.31
C GLY A 42 -6.67 6.70 15.09
N LEU A 43 -5.82 7.67 14.76
CA LEU A 43 -4.38 7.44 14.59
C LEU A 43 -3.75 6.99 15.92
N LEU A 44 -3.10 5.84 15.91
CA LEU A 44 -2.54 5.22 17.11
C LEU A 44 -1.14 5.73 17.45
N ASN A 45 -0.46 6.34 16.48
CA ASN A 45 0.84 6.99 16.64
C ASN A 45 1.09 8.03 15.51
N PRO A 46 2.08 8.93 15.65
CA PRO A 46 2.34 10.00 14.68
C PRO A 46 2.83 9.56 13.29
N LYS A 47 3.25 8.30 13.13
CA LYS A 47 3.68 7.74 11.83
C LYS A 47 2.51 7.18 11.04
N GLN A 48 1.32 7.10 11.62
CA GLN A 48 0.12 6.65 10.95
C GLN A 48 -0.55 7.78 10.21
N GLN A 49 -1.17 7.44 9.08
CA GLN A 49 -2.00 8.33 8.29
C GLN A 49 -3.22 7.55 7.79
N VAL A 50 -4.36 8.23 7.66
CA VAL A 50 -5.56 7.65 7.06
C VAL A 50 -6.11 8.61 6.00
N GLU A 51 -6.44 8.08 4.83
CA GLU A 51 -7.16 8.80 3.79
C GLU A 51 -8.47 8.07 3.51
N TYR A 52 -9.57 8.83 3.50
CA TYR A 52 -10.89 8.31 3.22
C TYR A 52 -11.26 8.62 1.77
N LEU A 53 -11.63 7.60 1.01
CA LEU A 53 -12.12 7.71 -0.35
C LEU A 53 -13.58 7.25 -0.42
N GLN A 54 -14.29 7.76 -1.41
CA GLN A 54 -15.69 7.44 -1.66
C GLN A 54 -15.95 7.30 -3.16
N LYS A 55 -16.81 6.34 -3.50
CA LYS A 55 -17.38 6.18 -4.84
C LYS A 55 -18.85 5.81 -4.72
N GLY A 56 -19.75 6.73 -5.08
CA GLY A 56 -21.18 6.55 -4.84
C GLY A 56 -21.48 6.30 -3.36
N ASN A 57 -22.06 5.14 -3.06
CA ASN A 57 -22.38 4.72 -1.69
C ASN A 57 -21.27 3.86 -1.05
N ASP A 58 -20.17 3.60 -1.76
CA ASP A 58 -19.05 2.79 -1.28
C ASP A 58 -17.95 3.65 -0.71
N GLY A 59 -17.34 3.18 0.38
CA GLY A 59 -16.35 3.92 1.16
C GLY A 59 -15.15 3.07 1.46
N THR A 60 -13.96 3.65 1.28
CA THR A 60 -12.69 2.99 1.57
C THR A 60 -11.82 3.88 2.44
N ALA A 61 -11.28 3.33 3.52
CA ALA A 61 -10.23 3.98 4.29
C ALA A 61 -8.88 3.33 3.97
N ILE A 62 -7.92 4.11 3.48
CA ILE A 62 -6.54 3.67 3.31
C ILE A 62 -5.77 4.10 4.55
N TRP A 63 -5.25 3.14 5.31
CA TRP A 63 -4.59 3.36 6.59
C TRP A 63 -3.13 2.93 6.52
N ALA A 64 -2.23 3.92 6.44
CA ALA A 64 -0.80 3.72 6.63
C ALA A 64 -0.52 3.43 8.11
N VAL A 65 0.01 2.25 8.40
CA VAL A 65 0.16 1.73 9.78
C VAL A 65 1.43 2.21 10.48
N GLY A 66 2.36 2.81 9.73
CA GLY A 66 3.59 3.42 10.25
C GLY A 66 4.78 2.45 10.31
N GLY A 67 4.84 1.49 9.39
CA GLY A 67 5.90 0.48 9.24
C GLY A 67 5.41 -0.95 9.41
N LYS A 68 6.12 -1.91 8.79
CA LYS A 68 5.74 -3.34 8.74
C LYS A 68 5.45 -4.04 10.06
N ASP A 69 6.05 -3.58 11.16
CA ASP A 69 5.85 -4.20 12.48
C ASP A 69 4.57 -3.70 13.18
N ASN A 70 3.88 -2.71 12.61
CA ASN A 70 2.76 -2.03 13.25
C ASN A 70 1.37 -2.53 12.82
N PHE A 71 1.25 -3.50 11.90
CA PHE A 71 -0.05 -3.95 11.37
C PHE A 71 -0.96 -4.66 12.37
N GLN A 72 -0.40 -5.37 13.36
CA GLN A 72 -1.19 -6.15 14.31
C GLN A 72 -2.22 -5.29 15.05
N ARG A 73 -1.82 -4.09 15.49
CA ARG A 73 -2.68 -3.22 16.31
C ARG A 73 -3.86 -2.60 15.53
N PRO A 74 -3.68 -2.08 14.30
CA PRO A 74 -4.77 -1.77 13.39
C PRO A 74 -5.70 -2.95 13.15
N ILE A 75 -5.19 -4.16 12.85
CA ILE A 75 -6.02 -5.35 12.63
C ILE A 75 -6.87 -5.67 13.86
N SER A 76 -6.27 -5.73 15.06
CA SER A 76 -7.02 -5.90 16.31
C SER A 76 -8.06 -4.78 16.51
N THR A 77 -7.75 -3.54 16.14
CA THR A 77 -8.71 -2.43 16.22
C THR A 77 -9.92 -2.66 15.31
N LEU A 78 -9.70 -3.11 14.07
CA LEU A 78 -10.78 -3.41 13.14
C LEU A 78 -11.71 -4.50 13.70
N PHE A 79 -11.17 -5.60 14.21
CA PHE A 79 -11.98 -6.71 14.71
C PHE A 79 -12.58 -6.45 16.09
N ASP A 80 -11.78 -6.02 17.06
CA ASP A 80 -12.18 -5.95 18.47
C ASP A 80 -12.98 -4.69 18.78
N LYS A 81 -12.76 -3.59 18.04
CA LYS A 81 -13.42 -2.31 18.33
C LYS A 81 -14.49 -1.93 17.32
N PHE A 82 -14.33 -2.28 16.05
CA PHE A 82 -15.25 -1.83 15.01
C PHE A 82 -16.24 -2.94 14.67
N ILE A 83 -15.75 -4.06 14.15
CA ILE A 83 -16.59 -5.18 13.69
C ILE A 83 -17.37 -5.78 14.86
N SER A 84 -16.72 -6.03 16.00
CA SER A 84 -17.39 -6.60 17.19
C SER A 84 -18.43 -5.68 17.82
N ASN A 85 -18.23 -4.36 17.84
CA ASN A 85 -19.16 -3.42 18.48
C ASN A 85 -20.26 -2.91 17.54
N PHE A 86 -20.03 -2.98 16.23
CA PHE A 86 -20.96 -2.50 15.21
C PHE A 86 -21.23 -3.57 14.14
N PRO A 87 -21.67 -4.78 14.53
CA PRO A 87 -21.86 -5.89 13.59
C PRO A 87 -23.01 -5.65 12.58
N PHE A 88 -23.89 -4.70 12.86
CA PHE A 88 -24.98 -4.24 11.97
C PHE A 88 -24.52 -3.24 10.88
N ASP A 89 -23.28 -2.78 10.95
CA ASP A 89 -22.66 -1.88 9.97
C ASP A 89 -21.20 -2.32 9.78
N PRO A 90 -20.94 -3.54 9.27
CA PRO A 90 -19.61 -4.12 9.33
C PRO A 90 -18.66 -3.51 8.28
N ILE A 91 -17.36 -3.60 8.56
CA ILE A 91 -16.33 -3.48 7.52
C ILE A 91 -16.37 -4.79 6.73
N GLU A 92 -16.73 -4.70 5.46
CA GLU A 92 -16.99 -5.86 4.60
C GLU A 92 -15.73 -6.37 3.90
N SER A 93 -14.71 -5.51 3.73
CA SER A 93 -13.45 -5.89 3.09
C SER A 93 -12.24 -5.25 3.77
N ILE A 94 -11.22 -6.07 4.03
CA ILE A 94 -9.92 -5.67 4.58
C ILE A 94 -8.85 -6.13 3.59
N VAL A 95 -8.12 -5.16 3.03
CA VAL A 95 -6.99 -5.40 2.14
C VAL A 95 -5.70 -5.09 2.90
N ILE A 96 -4.70 -5.96 2.84
CA ILE A 96 -3.41 -5.76 3.49
C ILE A 96 -2.35 -5.65 2.40
N VAL A 97 -1.90 -4.43 2.12
CA VAL A 97 -0.81 -4.16 1.18
C VAL A 97 0.49 -4.05 1.96
N ARG A 98 1.49 -4.85 1.59
CA ARG A 98 2.77 -4.91 2.30
C ARG A 98 3.91 -5.05 1.31
N ASP A 99 5.02 -4.36 1.57
CA ASP A 99 6.25 -4.58 0.83
C ASP A 99 6.82 -5.97 1.15
N ARG A 100 7.41 -6.59 0.13
CA ARG A 100 8.12 -7.86 0.23
C ARG A 100 9.47 -7.65 0.92
N ASP A 101 10.05 -6.46 0.79
CA ASP A 101 11.44 -6.19 1.18
C ASP A 101 12.34 -7.33 0.64
N ASN A 102 13.05 -8.02 1.54
CA ASN A 102 13.90 -9.16 1.24
C ASN A 102 13.25 -10.50 1.68
N ASP A 103 11.97 -10.49 2.06
CA ASP A 103 11.24 -11.71 2.45
C ASP A 103 10.80 -12.49 1.21
N THR A 104 10.54 -13.80 1.35
CA THR A 104 9.73 -14.52 0.37
C THR A 104 8.24 -14.22 0.58
N ILE A 105 7.41 -14.49 -0.42
CA ILE A 105 5.95 -14.31 -0.30
C ILE A 105 5.41 -15.17 0.86
N GLU A 106 5.91 -16.39 1.03
CA GLU A 106 5.48 -17.32 2.08
C GLU A 106 5.82 -16.80 3.48
N ILE A 107 7.01 -16.24 3.66
CA ILE A 107 7.42 -15.61 4.93
C ILE A 107 6.53 -14.41 5.22
N ALA A 108 6.30 -13.56 4.22
CA ALA A 108 5.47 -12.38 4.38
C ALA A 108 4.02 -12.74 4.75
N LEU A 109 3.42 -13.71 4.08
CA LEU A 109 2.08 -14.23 4.39
C LEU A 109 2.01 -14.86 5.78
N SER A 110 3.04 -15.62 6.17
CA SER A 110 3.12 -16.22 7.51
C SER A 110 3.16 -15.17 8.62
N GLN A 111 3.77 -14.01 8.36
CA GLN A 111 3.75 -12.87 9.28
C GLN A 111 2.37 -12.20 9.30
N ILE A 112 1.75 -11.99 8.12
CA ILE A 112 0.39 -11.42 8.02
C ILE A 112 -0.62 -12.27 8.79
N GLN A 113 -0.56 -13.61 8.67
CA GLN A 113 -1.43 -14.54 9.38
C GLN A 113 -1.38 -14.35 10.91
N LYS A 114 -0.19 -14.06 11.47
CA LYS A 114 -0.01 -13.85 12.92
C LYS A 114 -0.66 -12.58 13.45
N TRP A 115 -1.04 -11.64 12.58
CA TRP A 115 -1.69 -10.40 12.99
C TRP A 115 -3.18 -10.57 13.27
N PHE A 116 -3.78 -11.66 12.80
CA PHE A 116 -5.19 -11.97 13.04
C PHE A 116 -5.37 -12.75 14.34
N PRO A 117 -6.45 -12.49 15.10
CA PRO A 117 -6.75 -13.21 16.34
C PRO A 117 -7.30 -14.63 16.11
N PHE A 118 -7.37 -15.09 14.86
CA PHE A 118 -7.92 -16.38 14.44
C PHE A 118 -7.11 -16.97 13.29
N GLU A 119 -7.22 -18.27 13.09
CA GLU A 119 -6.52 -18.95 12.00
C GLU A 119 -7.13 -18.59 10.63
N LEU A 120 -6.26 -18.15 9.72
CA LEU A 120 -6.59 -17.91 8.31
C LEU A 120 -5.58 -18.62 7.43
N LYS A 121 -6.04 -19.27 6.36
CA LYS A 121 -5.16 -19.75 5.29
C LYS A 121 -5.06 -18.68 4.22
N LEU A 122 -3.99 -17.89 4.26
CA LEU A 122 -3.79 -16.77 3.35
C LEU A 122 -2.95 -17.20 2.14
N ALA A 123 -3.33 -16.71 0.97
CA ALA A 123 -2.54 -16.80 -0.25
C ALA A 123 -2.47 -15.41 -0.89
N ASN A 124 -1.29 -15.02 -1.38
CA ASN A 124 -1.10 -13.69 -1.95
C ASN A 124 -2.06 -13.49 -3.12
N LYS A 125 -2.66 -12.29 -3.21
CA LYS A 125 -3.64 -11.89 -4.24
C LYS A 125 -4.97 -12.63 -4.20
N GLN A 126 -5.22 -13.48 -3.20
CA GLN A 126 -6.47 -14.22 -3.07
C GLN A 126 -7.27 -13.69 -1.89
N THR A 127 -8.56 -13.49 -2.12
CA THR A 127 -9.50 -13.11 -1.07
C THR A 127 -9.95 -14.34 -0.29
N VAL A 128 -9.86 -14.27 1.03
CA VAL A 128 -10.38 -15.26 1.95
C VAL A 128 -11.59 -14.67 2.66
N LYS A 129 -12.62 -15.49 2.85
CA LYS A 129 -13.82 -15.07 3.56
C LYS A 129 -13.74 -15.48 5.02
N TYR A 130 -13.91 -14.52 5.91
CA TYR A 130 -14.13 -14.75 7.34
C TYR A 130 -15.63 -14.55 7.64
N GLU A 131 -16.25 -15.54 8.27
CA GLU A 131 -17.66 -15.50 8.66
C GLU A 131 -17.79 -15.83 10.14
N THR A 132 -18.61 -15.06 10.84
CA THR A 132 -18.92 -15.29 12.25
C THR A 132 -20.30 -14.75 12.58
N GLU A 133 -20.84 -15.11 13.74
CA GLU A 133 -22.03 -14.49 14.32
C GLU A 133 -21.60 -13.63 15.51
N ILE A 134 -22.08 -12.38 15.56
CA ILE A 134 -21.85 -11.45 16.68
C ILE A 134 -23.19 -10.83 17.06
N ASP A 135 -23.63 -11.03 18.30
CA ASP A 135 -24.90 -10.51 18.83
C ASP A 135 -26.11 -10.80 17.93
N GLY A 136 -26.16 -11.99 17.31
CA GLY A 136 -27.22 -12.42 16.41
C GLY A 136 -27.15 -11.86 14.98
N TYR A 137 -26.08 -11.13 14.63
CA TYR A 137 -25.81 -10.67 13.27
C TYR A 137 -24.81 -11.60 12.58
N GLU A 138 -25.14 -12.04 11.36
CA GLU A 138 -24.16 -12.67 10.47
C GLU A 138 -23.16 -11.62 9.97
N VAL A 139 -21.90 -11.75 10.37
CA VAL A 139 -20.82 -10.87 9.95
C VAL A 139 -19.94 -11.59 8.92
N LYS A 140 -19.70 -10.93 7.79
CA LYS A 140 -18.89 -11.45 6.68
C LYS A 140 -17.82 -10.42 6.32
N VAL A 141 -16.56 -10.83 6.37
CA VAL A 141 -15.40 -9.97 6.08
C VAL A 141 -14.53 -10.65 5.03
N LEU A 142 -14.30 -9.95 3.93
CA LEU A 142 -13.35 -10.36 2.89
C LEU A 142 -11.95 -9.89 3.27
N ILE A 143 -10.96 -10.78 3.27
CA ILE A 143 -9.58 -10.48 3.66
C ILE A 143 -8.67 -10.79 2.49
N THR A 144 -7.96 -9.78 1.97
CA THR A 144 -7.09 -9.91 0.80
C THR A 144 -5.67 -9.44 1.09
N PRO A 145 -4.69 -10.34 1.27
CA PRO A 145 -3.29 -9.96 1.35
C PRO A 145 -2.71 -9.68 -0.04
N VAL A 146 -1.95 -8.59 -0.14
CA VAL A 146 -1.29 -8.11 -1.35
C VAL A 146 0.16 -7.77 -0.98
N VAL A 147 1.03 -8.78 -1.03
CA VAL A 147 2.47 -8.63 -0.82
C VAL A 147 3.11 -8.22 -2.13
N ILE A 148 3.68 -7.03 -2.20
CA ILE A 148 4.24 -6.41 -3.42
C ILE A 148 5.76 -6.17 -3.26
N PRO A 149 6.57 -6.18 -4.33
CA PRO A 149 6.27 -6.60 -5.69
C PRO A 149 5.97 -8.11 -5.79
N PHE A 150 5.28 -8.53 -6.85
CA PHE A 150 4.88 -9.93 -7.07
C PHE A 150 5.99 -10.78 -7.66
N PHE A 151 6.89 -10.18 -8.44
CA PHE A 151 7.85 -10.91 -9.28
C PHE A 151 9.26 -10.94 -8.69
N GLU A 152 9.57 -9.96 -7.85
CA GLU A 152 10.90 -9.79 -7.27
C GLU A 152 10.80 -9.25 -5.84
N GLU A 153 11.94 -9.25 -5.16
CA GLU A 153 12.11 -8.60 -3.87
C GLU A 153 12.10 -7.08 -4.01
N GLY A 154 11.72 -6.39 -2.95
CA GLY A 154 11.73 -4.95 -2.86
C GLY A 154 10.41 -4.38 -2.37
N ALA A 155 10.11 -3.18 -2.86
CA ALA A 155 9.03 -2.35 -2.36
C ALA A 155 8.31 -1.65 -3.51
N ILE A 156 7.38 -0.76 -3.18
CA ILE A 156 6.70 0.08 -4.17
C ILE A 156 7.67 0.79 -5.13
N GLU A 157 8.82 1.30 -4.64
CA GLU A 157 9.84 1.94 -5.48
C GLU A 157 10.36 1.01 -6.59
N THR A 158 10.44 -0.30 -6.33
CA THR A 158 10.83 -1.30 -7.35
C THR A 158 9.80 -1.35 -8.48
N ILE A 159 8.51 -1.37 -8.15
CA ILE A 159 7.41 -1.40 -9.12
C ILE A 159 7.45 -0.14 -9.99
N LEU A 160 7.67 1.03 -9.39
CA LEU A 160 7.68 2.30 -10.11
C LEU A 160 8.92 2.44 -11.01
N MET A 161 10.09 1.98 -10.57
CA MET A 161 11.27 1.94 -11.44
C MET A 161 11.07 0.97 -12.61
N ASN A 162 10.49 -0.21 -12.38
CA ASN A 162 10.21 -1.16 -13.45
C ASN A 162 9.19 -0.60 -14.45
N ALA A 163 8.15 0.08 -13.96
CA ALA A 163 7.19 0.75 -14.82
C ALA A 163 7.84 1.79 -15.74
N ILE A 164 8.84 2.55 -15.24
CA ILE A 164 9.63 3.47 -16.07
C ILE A 164 10.53 2.70 -17.04
N ALA A 165 11.20 1.65 -16.59
CA ALA A 165 12.11 0.87 -17.42
C ALA A 165 11.40 0.15 -18.58
N GLU A 166 10.14 -0.24 -18.38
CA GLU A 166 9.30 -0.89 -19.39
C GLU A 166 8.66 0.10 -20.39
N ASP A 167 8.72 1.42 -20.12
CA ASP A 167 8.13 2.47 -20.97
C ASP A 167 8.99 2.83 -22.20
N GLY A 168 10.14 2.17 -22.39
CA GLY A 168 10.98 2.34 -23.57
C GLY A 168 12.48 2.29 -23.29
N ALA A 169 13.29 2.45 -24.34
CA ALA A 169 14.75 2.40 -24.23
C ALA A 169 15.29 3.57 -23.39
N GLU A 170 14.68 4.74 -23.49
CA GLU A 170 15.01 5.93 -22.72
C GLU A 170 14.73 5.72 -21.23
N GLY A 171 13.53 5.24 -20.89
CA GLY A 171 13.16 4.93 -19.50
C GLY A 171 14.08 3.89 -18.87
N LYS A 172 14.41 2.82 -19.62
CA LYS A 172 15.38 1.82 -19.22
C LYS A 172 16.77 2.41 -18.95
N ALA A 173 17.27 3.24 -19.86
CA ALA A 173 18.57 3.89 -19.70
C ALA A 173 18.62 4.80 -18.46
N VAL A 174 17.54 5.51 -18.16
CA VAL A 174 17.45 6.34 -16.94
C VAL A 174 17.50 5.48 -15.68
N VAL A 175 16.74 4.38 -15.62
CA VAL A 175 16.70 3.49 -14.45
C VAL A 175 18.06 2.81 -14.23
N GLU A 176 18.69 2.32 -15.29
CA GLU A 176 20.02 1.70 -15.24
C GLU A 176 21.08 2.72 -14.80
N GLY A 177 21.11 3.90 -15.42
CA GLY A 177 22.03 4.97 -15.05
C GLY A 177 21.86 5.45 -13.61
N ALA A 178 20.61 5.56 -13.12
CA ALA A 178 20.33 5.91 -11.72
C ALA A 178 20.82 4.82 -10.75
N LYS A 179 20.63 3.54 -11.09
CA LYS A 179 21.15 2.41 -10.31
C LYS A 179 22.67 2.43 -10.24
N GLU A 180 23.35 2.58 -11.38
CA GLU A 180 24.81 2.67 -11.46
C GLU A 180 25.37 3.85 -10.68
N TYR A 181 24.78 5.04 -10.85
CA TYR A 181 25.17 6.24 -10.12
C TYR A 181 25.11 6.02 -8.60
N ILE A 182 24.00 5.52 -8.08
CA ILE A 182 23.83 5.32 -6.64
C ILE A 182 24.71 4.18 -6.11
N CYS A 183 24.86 3.08 -6.85
CA CYS A 183 25.77 2.00 -6.47
C CYS A 183 27.22 2.48 -6.43
N SER A 184 27.68 3.21 -7.45
CA SER A 184 29.04 3.74 -7.50
C SER A 184 29.33 4.69 -6.32
N LEU A 185 28.35 5.53 -5.94
CA LEU A 185 28.47 6.37 -4.76
C LEU A 185 28.51 5.57 -3.46
N ALA A 186 27.68 4.54 -3.33
CA ALA A 186 27.66 3.70 -2.14
C ALA A 186 28.98 2.91 -1.95
N GLU A 187 29.64 2.55 -3.05
CA GLU A 187 30.97 1.91 -3.02
C GLU A 187 32.11 2.92 -2.81
N SER A 188 31.84 4.22 -2.98
CA SER A 188 32.81 5.29 -2.79
C SER A 188 32.76 5.87 -1.37
N LEU A 189 33.93 6.11 -0.78
CA LEU A 189 34.06 6.75 0.53
C LEU A 189 33.22 6.00 1.60
N ASN A 190 32.79 6.71 2.65
CA ASN A 190 31.88 6.19 3.67
C ASN A 190 30.41 6.61 3.40
N VAL A 191 30.01 6.77 2.14
CA VAL A 191 28.66 7.23 1.78
C VAL A 191 27.62 6.20 2.19
N ARG A 192 27.93 4.91 2.00
CA ARG A 192 27.03 3.83 2.38
C ARG A 192 26.76 3.84 3.88
N GLU A 193 27.78 3.88 4.73
CA GLU A 193 27.57 3.88 6.18
C GLU A 193 26.88 5.15 6.67
N LYS A 194 27.16 6.30 6.06
CA LYS A 194 26.69 7.61 6.54
C LYS A 194 25.28 7.97 6.09
N TYR A 195 24.90 7.63 4.85
CA TYR A 195 23.66 8.13 4.23
C TYR A 195 22.76 7.01 3.69
N LEU A 196 23.34 5.88 3.27
CA LEU A 196 22.63 4.77 2.63
C LEU A 196 22.80 3.48 3.44
N SER A 197 22.70 3.59 4.76
CA SER A 197 23.11 2.56 5.72
C SER A 197 22.27 1.28 5.69
N HIS A 198 21.12 1.33 5.02
CA HIS A 198 20.17 0.23 4.90
C HIS A 198 19.72 0.06 3.45
N GLU A 199 19.44 -1.17 3.04
CA GLU A 199 18.96 -1.49 1.69
C GLU A 199 17.72 -0.68 1.30
N ARG A 200 16.81 -0.41 2.26
CA ARG A 200 15.64 0.45 2.02
C ARG A 200 16.02 1.88 1.62
N LEU A 201 17.06 2.46 2.23
CA LEU A 201 17.55 3.79 1.87
C LEU A 201 18.24 3.78 0.50
N LEU A 202 19.00 2.72 0.21
CA LEU A 202 19.62 2.53 -1.10
C LEU A 202 18.57 2.43 -2.22
N LEU A 203 17.50 1.68 -2.00
CA LEU A 203 16.38 1.55 -2.93
C LEU A 203 15.67 2.90 -3.15
N LYS A 204 15.37 3.63 -2.06
CA LYS A 204 14.78 4.97 -2.14
C LYS A 204 15.67 5.95 -2.89
N ALA A 205 16.99 5.89 -2.70
CA ALA A 205 17.93 6.75 -3.42
C ALA A 205 17.97 6.46 -4.93
N LYS A 206 17.95 5.18 -5.32
CA LYS A 206 17.86 4.76 -6.73
C LYS A 206 16.57 5.28 -7.39
N TYR A 207 15.45 5.14 -6.70
CA TYR A 207 14.17 5.67 -7.18
C TYR A 207 14.18 7.19 -7.26
N ALA A 208 14.62 7.89 -6.22
CA ALA A 208 14.71 9.35 -6.22
C ALA A 208 15.60 9.89 -7.36
N ALA A 209 16.73 9.23 -7.64
CA ALA A 209 17.60 9.58 -8.78
C ALA A 209 16.90 9.35 -10.13
N THR A 210 16.15 8.25 -10.27
CA THR A 210 15.33 7.98 -11.47
C THR A 210 14.33 9.11 -11.70
N ILE A 211 13.61 9.49 -10.64
CA ILE A 211 12.60 10.54 -10.66
C ILE A 211 13.18 11.93 -10.93
N ALA A 212 14.38 12.22 -10.42
CA ALA A 212 15.06 13.48 -10.70
C ALA A 212 15.28 13.70 -12.20
N VAL A 213 15.38 12.63 -13.00
CA VAL A 213 15.54 12.68 -14.45
C VAL A 213 14.20 12.65 -15.18
N THR A 214 13.28 11.76 -14.81
CA THR A 214 11.99 11.62 -15.52
C THR A 214 10.99 12.72 -15.18
N ASN A 215 11.13 13.32 -13.99
CA ASN A 215 10.23 14.37 -13.52
C ASN A 215 10.98 15.47 -12.74
N PRO A 216 11.90 16.20 -13.41
CA PRO A 216 12.79 17.15 -12.76
C PRO A 216 12.03 18.28 -12.04
N GLY A 217 10.90 18.73 -12.60
CA GLY A 217 10.07 19.80 -12.04
C GLY A 217 9.32 19.42 -10.75
N HIS A 218 9.15 18.13 -10.47
CA HIS A 218 8.47 17.64 -9.26
C HIS A 218 9.36 16.75 -8.38
N SER A 219 10.64 16.60 -8.73
CA SER A 219 11.63 15.78 -8.01
C SER A 219 11.86 16.19 -6.54
N THR A 220 11.61 17.46 -6.21
CA THR A 220 11.69 17.99 -4.82
C THR A 220 10.33 18.11 -4.14
N GLY A 221 9.26 17.67 -4.81
CA GLY A 221 7.90 17.69 -4.27
C GLY A 221 7.66 16.59 -3.24
N VAL A 222 6.59 16.73 -2.45
CA VAL A 222 6.07 15.63 -1.62
C VAL A 222 5.70 14.46 -2.54
N PHE A 223 5.93 13.22 -2.11
CA PHE A 223 5.66 12.00 -2.89
C PHE A 223 4.26 12.01 -3.56
N GLN A 224 3.24 12.55 -2.89
CA GLN A 224 1.92 12.74 -3.46
C GLN A 224 1.92 13.53 -4.79
N ASN A 225 2.67 14.64 -4.88
CA ASN A 225 2.74 15.45 -6.10
C ASN A 225 3.46 14.70 -7.22
N LEU A 226 4.46 13.90 -6.85
CA LEU A 226 5.19 13.07 -7.79
C LEU A 226 4.28 12.02 -8.41
N VAL A 227 3.52 11.30 -7.59
CA VAL A 227 2.61 10.27 -8.09
C VAL A 227 1.55 10.88 -9.02
N MET A 228 1.04 12.07 -8.71
CA MET A 228 0.04 12.75 -9.54
C MET A 228 0.55 13.26 -10.90
N SER A 229 1.87 13.36 -11.10
CA SER A 229 2.47 13.97 -12.29
C SER A 229 2.98 12.97 -13.33
N CYS A 230 2.96 11.68 -13.02
CA CYS A 230 3.27 10.60 -13.98
C CYS A 230 2.03 9.71 -14.16
N PRO A 231 1.72 9.26 -15.40
CA PRO A 231 0.52 8.45 -15.67
C PRO A 231 0.72 6.97 -15.31
N TRP A 232 0.99 6.66 -14.05
CA TRP A 232 1.28 5.28 -13.61
C TRP A 232 0.16 4.28 -13.93
N GLU A 233 -1.08 4.75 -14.02
CA GLU A 233 -2.27 3.99 -14.41
C GLU A 233 -2.23 3.46 -15.84
N THR A 234 -1.31 3.92 -16.70
CA THR A 234 -1.16 3.37 -18.05
C THR A 234 -0.20 2.19 -18.10
N SER A 235 0.65 2.03 -17.08
CA SER A 235 1.62 0.93 -17.00
C SER A 235 0.95 -0.42 -16.69
N ALA A 236 1.15 -1.41 -17.55
CA ALA A 236 0.68 -2.77 -17.32
C ALA A 236 1.30 -3.38 -16.04
N HIS A 237 2.58 -3.08 -15.79
CA HIS A 237 3.30 -3.51 -14.58
C HIS A 237 2.65 -3.01 -13.30
N VAL A 238 2.29 -1.71 -13.26
CA VAL A 238 1.58 -1.13 -12.11
C VAL A 238 0.21 -1.76 -11.96
N LYS A 239 -0.54 -1.89 -13.06
CA LYS A 239 -1.89 -2.50 -13.02
C LYS A 239 -1.88 -3.89 -12.43
N GLU A 240 -0.91 -4.71 -12.80
CA GLU A 240 -0.82 -6.08 -12.31
C GLU A 240 -0.74 -6.14 -10.79
N HIS A 241 -0.04 -5.20 -10.15
CA HIS A 241 0.10 -5.12 -8.69
C HIS A 241 -1.13 -4.55 -7.99
N PHE A 242 -1.74 -3.49 -8.54
CA PHE A 242 -2.76 -2.71 -7.83
C PHE A 242 -4.21 -2.98 -8.25
N ASP A 243 -4.45 -3.66 -9.38
CA ASP A 243 -5.81 -4.09 -9.76
C ASP A 243 -6.43 -5.05 -8.74
N ILE A 244 -5.61 -5.82 -8.03
CA ILE A 244 -6.07 -6.71 -6.96
C ILE A 244 -6.65 -5.89 -5.80
N VAL A 245 -6.00 -4.77 -5.43
CA VAL A 245 -6.52 -3.86 -4.39
C VAL A 245 -7.86 -3.29 -4.83
N LEU A 246 -7.95 -2.81 -6.08
CA LEU A 246 -9.20 -2.27 -6.63
C LEU A 246 -10.32 -3.32 -6.60
N LYS A 247 -10.08 -4.52 -7.13
CA LYS A 247 -11.06 -5.62 -7.13
C LYS A 247 -11.53 -5.98 -5.72
N ALA A 248 -10.61 -6.04 -4.76
CA ALA A 248 -10.92 -6.40 -3.38
C ALA A 248 -11.77 -5.34 -2.65
N ILE A 249 -11.77 -4.08 -3.11
CA ILE A 249 -12.59 -3.00 -2.53
C ILE A 249 -13.82 -2.62 -3.36
N THR A 250 -14.06 -3.26 -4.51
CA THR A 250 -15.26 -3.01 -5.32
C THR A 250 -16.26 -4.15 -5.28
N GLY A 251 -15.82 -5.39 -5.01
CA GLY A 251 -16.67 -6.58 -5.15
C GLY A 251 -16.91 -6.96 -6.60
#